data_AF-A0A6L9MZ42-F1
#
_entry.id   AF-A0A6L9MZ42-F1
#
_cell.length_a   1.000
_cell.length_b   1.000
_cell.length_c   1.000
_cell.angle_alpha   90.00
_cell.angle_beta   90.00
_cell.angle_gamma   90.00
#
_symmetry.space_group_name_H-M   'P 1'
#
loop_
_entity.id
_entity.type
_entity.pdbx_description
1 polymer ?
#
loop_
_entity_poly.entity_id
_entity_poly.type
_entity_poly.pdbx_seq_one_letter_code
_entity_poly.pdbx_strand_id
1 'polypeptide(L)'
;MKTDSTTKPYAVIDRSCKPLIYVTFTGQRETPENFENYLNELYRNYDDKAPIGLIFDAENAPTPNIAYQKLQAQWMQTHFNLIQRYCQGVAYIMPNPFLRPVLKMIFAIQRSPAPFRVFSNKEAGVKWLKSRCQ
;
A
#
# COMPACT_ATOMS: atom_id res chain seq x y z
N MET A 1 -29.38 -13.50 -13.54
CA MET A 1 -28.04 -13.47 -14.17
C MET A 1 -27.76 -12.07 -14.69
N LYS A 2 -26.99 -11.27 -13.93
CA LYS A 2 -26.28 -10.05 -14.37
C LYS A 2 -25.17 -9.76 -13.34
N THR A 3 -24.02 -10.38 -13.51
CA THR A 3 -22.79 -10.02 -12.79
C THR A 3 -21.75 -9.72 -13.85
N ASP A 4 -21.77 -8.48 -14.33
CA ASP A 4 -20.64 -7.97 -15.10
C ASP A 4 -20.52 -6.46 -14.85
N SER A 5 -20.03 -6.13 -13.67
CA SER A 5 -19.33 -4.88 -13.43
C SER A 5 -17.88 -5.26 -13.20
N THR A 6 -17.10 -5.37 -14.27
CA THR A 6 -15.65 -5.48 -14.26
C THR A 6 -15.03 -4.18 -13.75
N THR A 7 -15.34 -3.80 -12.51
CA THR A 7 -14.71 -2.67 -11.83
C THR A 7 -13.25 -3.03 -11.63
N LYS A 8 -12.38 -2.42 -12.44
CA LYS A 8 -10.94 -2.64 -12.37
C LYS A 8 -10.45 -2.32 -10.93
N PRO A 9 -9.55 -3.15 -10.37
CA PRO A 9 -9.11 -3.00 -8.99
C PRO A 9 -8.32 -1.70 -8.82
N TYR A 10 -8.38 -1.10 -7.62
CA TYR A 10 -7.60 0.10 -7.28
C TYR A 10 -6.09 -0.19 -7.27
N ALA A 11 -5.69 -1.35 -6.77
CA ALA A 11 -4.33 -1.87 -6.84
C ALA A 11 -4.34 -3.40 -7.04
N VAL A 12 -3.28 -3.91 -7.65
CA VAL A 12 -3.00 -5.35 -7.77
C VAL A 12 -1.96 -5.74 -6.74
N ILE A 13 -2.21 -6.82 -5.98
CA ILE A 13 -1.34 -7.28 -4.90
C ILE A 13 -0.72 -8.61 -5.32
N ASP A 14 0.60 -8.60 -5.54
CA ASP A 14 1.38 -9.78 -5.90
C ASP A 14 2.19 -10.27 -4.69
N ARG A 15 1.88 -11.50 -4.28
CA ARG A 15 2.48 -12.21 -3.13
C ARG A 15 3.39 -13.36 -3.56
N SER A 16 3.63 -13.55 -4.86
CA SER A 16 4.47 -14.63 -5.39
C SER A 16 5.93 -14.55 -4.93
N CYS A 17 6.37 -13.35 -4.52
CA CYS A 17 7.75 -13.05 -4.13
C CYS A 17 7.94 -12.86 -2.61
N LYS A 18 7.06 -13.45 -1.78
CA LYS A 18 7.17 -13.40 -0.31
C LYS A 18 8.63 -13.69 0.15
N PRO A 19 9.15 -12.95 1.16
CA PRO A 19 8.44 -12.02 2.05
C PRO A 19 8.20 -10.62 1.49
N LEU A 20 8.61 -10.35 0.24
CA LEU A 20 8.34 -9.07 -0.43
C LEU A 20 7.01 -9.14 -1.20
N ILE A 21 6.08 -8.27 -0.84
CA ILE A 21 4.77 -8.18 -1.46
C ILE A 21 4.71 -6.87 -2.27
N TYR A 22 4.29 -6.98 -3.52
CA TYR A 22 4.13 -5.84 -4.42
C TYR A 22 2.67 -5.39 -4.44
N VAL A 23 2.46 -4.10 -4.24
CA VAL A 23 1.17 -3.42 -4.32
C VAL A 23 1.26 -2.39 -5.44
N THR A 24 0.71 -2.72 -6.61
CA THR A 24 0.81 -1.90 -7.81
C THR A 24 -0.49 -1.17 -8.08
N PHE A 25 -0.49 0.17 -7.99
CA PHE A 25 -1.68 0.96 -8.31
C PHE A 25 -1.97 0.94 -9.81
N THR A 26 -3.23 0.77 -10.18
CA THR A 26 -3.65 0.52 -11.57
C THR A 26 -3.98 1.78 -12.37
N GLY A 27 -4.00 2.94 -11.73
CA GLY A 27 -4.53 4.20 -12.30
C GLY A 27 -6.04 4.34 -12.24
N GLN A 28 -6.76 3.35 -11.72
CA GLN A 28 -8.20 3.46 -11.53
C GLN A 28 -8.53 4.42 -10.39
N ARG A 29 -9.51 5.31 -10.63
CA ARG A 29 -10.08 6.14 -9.58
C ARG A 29 -10.74 5.28 -8.51
N GLU A 30 -10.67 5.76 -7.29
CA GLU A 30 -11.24 5.13 -6.14
C GLU A 30 -12.78 5.15 -6.17
N THR A 31 -13.38 4.02 -5.85
CA THR A 31 -14.80 3.83 -5.56
C THR A 31 -14.92 3.16 -4.20
N PRO A 32 -16.09 3.21 -3.53
CA PRO A 32 -16.25 2.54 -2.24
C PRO A 32 -15.89 1.06 -2.33
N GLU A 33 -16.36 0.39 -3.38
CA GLU A 33 -16.13 -1.03 -3.63
C GLU A 33 -14.65 -1.36 -3.92
N ASN A 34 -14.01 -0.68 -4.87
CA ASN A 34 -12.64 -1.04 -5.26
C ASN A 34 -11.62 -0.69 -4.16
N PHE A 35 -11.91 0.32 -3.35
CA PHE A 35 -11.04 0.76 -2.29
C PHE A 35 -11.19 -0.13 -1.05
N GLU A 36 -12.41 -0.55 -0.71
CA GLU A 36 -12.65 -1.55 0.33
C GLU A 36 -11.94 -2.87 -0.02
N ASN A 37 -12.06 -3.33 -1.26
CA ASN A 37 -11.35 -4.51 -1.75
C ASN A 37 -9.83 -4.37 -1.60
N TYR A 38 -9.27 -3.20 -1.92
CA TYR A 38 -7.85 -2.90 -1.72
C TYR A 38 -7.44 -2.95 -0.23
N LEU A 39 -8.23 -2.38 0.68
CA LEU A 39 -7.95 -2.44 2.12
C LEU A 39 -8.02 -3.88 2.67
N ASN A 40 -8.96 -4.68 2.17
CA ASN A 40 -9.07 -6.10 2.49
C ASN A 40 -7.86 -6.90 1.99
N GLU A 41 -7.37 -6.62 0.77
CA GLU A 41 -6.15 -7.23 0.24
C GLU A 41 -4.89 -6.80 1.02
N LEU A 42 -4.82 -5.56 1.49
CA LEU A 42 -3.74 -5.14 2.38
C LEU A 42 -3.77 -5.90 3.71
N TYR A 43 -4.95 -6.15 4.26
CA TYR A 43 -5.11 -6.91 5.51
C TYR A 43 -4.67 -8.37 5.34
N ARG A 44 -5.05 -9.01 4.22
CA ARG A 44 -4.67 -10.39 3.89
C ARG A 44 -3.16 -10.63 3.76
N ASN A 45 -2.36 -9.58 3.59
CA ASN A 45 -0.90 -9.71 3.62
C ASN A 45 -0.37 -10.27 4.95
N TYR A 46 -1.17 -10.16 6.03
CA TYR A 46 -0.80 -10.57 7.37
C TYR A 46 -1.41 -11.91 7.81
N ASP A 47 -2.11 -12.63 6.92
CA ASP A 47 -2.79 -13.90 7.26
C ASP A 47 -1.81 -14.94 7.83
N ASP A 48 -0.61 -15.03 7.26
CA ASP A 48 0.44 -15.96 7.69
C ASP A 48 1.11 -15.55 9.02
N LYS A 49 0.84 -14.33 9.52
CA LYS A 49 1.48 -13.74 10.71
C LYS A 49 3.01 -13.86 10.70
N ALA A 50 3.60 -13.70 9.51
CA ALA A 50 5.03 -13.74 9.27
C ALA A 50 5.59 -12.35 8.92
N PRO A 51 6.89 -12.10 9.12
CA PRO A 51 7.53 -10.85 8.69
C PRO A 51 7.39 -10.63 7.18
N ILE A 52 6.96 -9.44 6.78
CA ILE A 52 6.81 -9.03 5.37
C ILE A 52 7.39 -7.64 5.10
N GLY A 53 7.71 -7.38 3.84
CA GLY A 53 8.01 -6.04 3.32
C GLY A 53 7.02 -5.66 2.22
N LEU A 54 6.54 -4.42 2.22
CA LEU A 54 5.57 -3.93 1.23
C LEU A 54 6.21 -2.96 0.24
N ILE A 55 6.02 -3.20 -1.05
CA ILE A 55 6.44 -2.30 -2.13
C ILE A 55 5.18 -1.68 -2.71
N PHE A 56 4.93 -0.41 -2.43
CA PHE A 56 3.86 0.35 -3.06
C PHE A 56 4.37 1.01 -4.33
N ASP A 57 4.00 0.44 -5.48
CA ASP A 57 4.31 0.99 -6.79
C ASP A 57 3.23 1.97 -7.22
N ALA A 58 3.56 3.26 -7.09
CA ALA A 58 2.68 4.39 -7.35
C ALA A 58 2.99 5.11 -8.66
N GLU A 59 3.71 4.46 -9.59
CA GLU A 59 3.98 5.01 -10.92
C GLU A 59 2.68 5.44 -11.64
N ASN A 60 1.65 4.61 -11.57
CA ASN A 60 0.34 4.87 -12.16
C ASN A 60 -0.72 5.27 -11.13
N ALA A 61 -0.34 5.63 -9.89
CA ALA A 61 -1.33 5.91 -8.87
C ALA A 61 -2.09 7.22 -9.16
N PRO A 62 -3.43 7.24 -9.05
CA PRO A 62 -4.16 8.49 -9.01
C PRO A 62 -3.91 9.21 -7.68
N THR A 63 -4.13 10.52 -7.64
CA THR A 63 -4.26 11.24 -6.37
C THR A 63 -5.62 10.91 -5.77
N PRO A 64 -5.71 10.14 -4.66
CA PRO A 64 -6.99 9.81 -4.06
C PRO A 64 -7.65 11.05 -3.45
N ASN A 65 -8.97 11.13 -3.49
CA ASN A 65 -9.72 12.18 -2.81
C ASN A 65 -9.51 12.11 -1.29
N ILE A 66 -9.69 13.25 -0.61
CA ILE A 66 -9.39 13.39 0.83
C ILE A 66 -10.16 12.37 1.68
N ALA A 67 -11.40 12.02 1.31
CA ALA A 67 -12.18 11.00 2.01
C ALA A 67 -11.46 9.65 2.07
N TYR A 68 -10.85 9.21 0.96
CA TYR A 68 -10.14 7.94 0.87
C TYR A 68 -8.75 7.99 1.51
N GLN A 69 -8.12 9.16 1.54
CA GLN A 69 -6.91 9.37 2.36
C GLN A 69 -7.22 9.18 3.85
N LYS A 70 -8.37 9.69 4.33
CA LYS A 70 -8.83 9.46 5.70
C LYS A 70 -9.15 7.99 5.96
N LEU A 71 -9.81 7.29 5.03
CA LEU A 71 -10.09 5.85 5.14
C LEU A 71 -8.79 5.04 5.24
N GLN A 72 -7.78 5.34 4.42
CA GLN A 72 -6.47 4.69 4.52
C GLN A 72 -5.82 4.95 5.89
N ALA A 73 -5.88 6.18 6.41
CA ALA A 73 -5.34 6.52 7.72
C ALA A 73 -6.07 5.79 8.86
N GLN A 74 -7.40 5.72 8.80
CA GLN A 74 -8.24 4.97 9.74
C GLN A 74 -7.90 3.48 9.68
N TRP A 75 -7.77 2.90 8.48
CA TRP A 75 -7.37 1.51 8.34
C TRP A 75 -6.01 1.23 8.97
N MET A 76 -5.02 2.11 8.79
CA MET A 76 -3.72 1.99 9.45
C MET A 76 -3.83 2.10 10.98
N GLN A 77 -4.71 2.96 11.48
CA GLN A 77 -4.96 3.12 12.92
C GLN A 77 -5.58 1.85 13.51
N THR A 78 -6.64 1.32 12.88
CA THR A 78 -7.33 0.09 13.30
C THR A 78 -6.36 -1.10 13.33
N HIS A 79 -5.45 -1.19 12.37
CA HIS A 79 -4.52 -2.31 12.24
C HIS A 79 -3.10 -1.99 12.73
N PHE A 80 -2.93 -0.92 13.50
CA PHE A 80 -1.61 -0.38 13.87
C PHE A 80 -0.68 -1.44 14.45
N ASN A 81 -1.15 -2.18 15.48
CA ASN A 81 -0.35 -3.20 16.16
C ASN A 81 0.00 -4.37 15.24
N LEU A 82 -0.90 -4.74 14.32
CA LEU A 82 -0.67 -5.80 13.35
C LEU A 82 0.44 -5.41 12.38
N ILE A 83 0.33 -4.20 11.80
CA ILE A 83 1.31 -3.69 10.84
C ILE A 83 2.66 -3.51 11.53
N GLN A 84 2.70 -2.89 12.70
CA GLN A 84 3.94 -2.67 13.45
C GLN A 84 4.65 -3.98 13.81
N ARG A 85 3.89 -5.05 14.09
CA ARG A 85 4.47 -6.34 14.48
C ARG A 85 5.07 -7.12 13.32
N TYR A 86 4.44 -7.07 12.14
CA TYR A 86 4.80 -7.97 11.03
C TYR A 86 5.40 -7.25 9.81
N CYS A 87 5.17 -5.95 9.63
CA CYS A 87 5.72 -5.20 8.50
C CYS A 87 7.12 -4.64 8.84
N GLN A 88 8.17 -5.23 8.25
CA GLN A 88 9.57 -4.82 8.47
C GLN A 88 9.93 -3.52 7.73
N GLY A 89 9.10 -3.13 6.76
CA GLY A 89 9.14 -1.81 6.17
C GLY A 89 8.27 -1.67 4.93
N VAL A 90 8.16 -0.42 4.48
CA VAL A 90 7.38 -0.01 3.32
C VAL A 90 8.23 0.82 2.36
N ALA A 91 8.41 0.34 1.13
CA ALA A 91 9.03 1.10 0.06
C ALA A 91 7.95 1.71 -0.84
N TYR A 92 7.88 3.04 -0.88
CA TYR A 92 7.00 3.77 -1.80
C TYR A 92 7.78 4.13 -3.06
N ILE A 93 7.43 3.54 -4.20
CA ILE A 93 8.00 3.87 -5.50
C ILE A 93 7.17 4.99 -6.10
N MET A 94 7.70 6.21 -6.05
CA MET A 94 7.05 7.44 -6.51
C MET A 94 8.00 8.20 -7.43
N PRO A 95 8.12 7.78 -8.72
CA PRO A 95 8.90 8.51 -9.72
C PRO A 95 8.41 9.95 -9.85
N ASN A 96 7.09 10.14 -9.76
CA ASN A 96 6.44 11.44 -9.75
C ASN A 96 6.31 12.01 -8.31
N PRO A 97 6.97 13.13 -7.98
CA PRO A 97 6.91 13.71 -6.63
C PRO A 97 5.54 14.30 -6.27
N PHE A 98 4.62 14.50 -7.22
CA PHE A 98 3.29 15.07 -6.98
C PHE A 98 2.41 14.25 -6.02
N LEU A 99 2.70 12.96 -5.82
CA LEU A 99 1.98 12.10 -4.89
C LEU A 99 2.53 12.13 -3.45
N ARG A 100 3.71 12.71 -3.22
CA ARG A 100 4.30 12.79 -1.87
C ARG A 100 3.43 13.54 -0.84
N PRO A 101 2.69 14.61 -1.21
CA PRO A 101 1.75 15.27 -0.28
C PRO A 101 0.66 14.33 0.25
N VAL A 102 0.23 13.35 -0.54
CA VAL A 102 -0.79 12.36 -0.12
C VAL A 102 -0.27 11.55 1.07
N LEU A 103 0.97 11.05 1.01
CA LEU A 103 1.59 10.35 2.13
C LEU A 103 1.73 11.26 3.35
N LYS A 104 2.15 12.52 3.16
CA LYS A 104 2.25 13.47 4.27
C LYS A 104 0.90 13.68 4.96
N MET A 105 -0.18 13.79 4.20
CA MET A 105 -1.53 13.96 4.75
C MET A 105 -1.98 12.73 5.55
N ILE A 106 -1.82 11.53 4.98
CA ILE A 106 -2.14 10.27 5.66
C ILE A 106 -1.31 10.14 6.96
N PHE A 107 -0.01 10.41 6.89
CA PHE A 107 0.88 10.31 8.05
C PHE A 107 0.73 11.42 9.09
N ALA A 108 0.14 12.55 8.72
CA ALA A 108 -0.25 13.59 9.67
C ALA A 108 -1.45 13.14 10.53
N ILE A 109 -2.37 12.35 9.97
CA ILE A 109 -3.51 11.77 10.71
C ILE A 109 -3.05 10.58 11.54
N GLN A 110 -2.36 9.63 10.90
CA GLN A 110 -1.90 8.41 11.52
C GLN A 110 -0.43 8.19 11.18
N ARG A 111 0.46 8.32 12.17
CA ARG A 111 1.90 8.06 11.99
C ARG A 111 2.11 6.67 11.40
N SER A 112 3.13 6.55 10.53
CA SER A 112 3.46 5.28 9.90
C SER A 112 3.75 4.20 10.96
N PRO A 113 3.01 3.08 10.96
CA PRO A 113 3.22 1.98 11.91
C PRO A 113 4.49 1.17 11.63
N ALA A 114 5.07 1.29 10.44
CA ALA A 114 6.29 0.61 10.03
C ALA A 114 7.33 1.61 9.48
N PRO A 115 8.62 1.27 9.50
CA PRO A 115 9.65 2.05 8.82
C PRO A 115 9.31 2.20 7.34
N PHE A 116 9.42 3.40 6.78
CA PHE A 116 9.17 3.60 5.35
C PHE A 116 10.23 4.49 4.69
N ARG A 117 10.35 4.35 3.37
CA ARG A 117 11.15 5.24 2.54
C ARG A 117 10.52 5.40 1.16
N VAL A 118 10.66 6.60 0.59
CA VAL A 118 10.22 6.93 -0.77
C VAL A 118 11.40 6.83 -1.74
N PHE A 119 11.19 6.20 -2.88
CA PHE A 119 12.18 5.97 -3.92
C PHE A 119 11.66 6.48 -5.27
N SER A 120 12.56 6.93 -6.14
CA SER A 120 12.24 7.29 -7.52
C SER A 120 12.19 6.09 -8.46
N ASN A 121 12.76 4.94 -8.07
CA ASN A 121 12.79 3.73 -8.87
C ASN A 121 12.62 2.47 -8.00
N LYS A 122 12.11 1.41 -8.63
CA LYS A 122 11.77 0.14 -7.99
C LYS A 122 12.98 -0.60 -7.45
N GLU A 123 14.09 -0.60 -8.18
CA GLU A 123 15.31 -1.34 -7.82
C GLU A 123 15.86 -0.90 -6.46
N ALA A 124 15.97 0.42 -6.23
CA ALA A 124 16.43 0.97 -4.97
C ALA A 124 15.50 0.62 -3.80
N GLY A 125 14.17 0.64 -4.03
CA GLY A 125 13.19 0.28 -3.02
C GLY A 125 13.24 -1.19 -2.63
N VAL A 126 13.35 -2.09 -3.62
CA VAL A 126 13.53 -3.53 -3.40
C VAL A 126 14.82 -3.79 -2.63
N LYS A 127 15.95 -3.18 -3.03
CA LYS A 127 17.23 -3.36 -2.35
C LYS A 127 17.16 -2.98 -0.87
N TRP A 128 16.50 -1.86 -0.55
CA TRP A 128 16.32 -1.39 0.82
C TRP A 128 15.41 -2.30 1.67
N LEU A 129 14.33 -2.85 1.10
CA LEU A 129 13.48 -3.80 1.82
C LEU A 129 14.16 -5.15 2.01
N LYS A 130 14.90 -5.64 1.02
CA LYS A 130 15.67 -6.90 1.14
C LYS A 130 16.62 -6.88 2.32
N SER A 131 17.27 -5.74 2.60
CA SER A 131 18.13 -5.61 3.79
C SER A 131 17.39 -5.57 5.13
N ARG A 132 16.05 -5.51 5.12
CA ARG A 132 15.20 -5.47 6.33
C ARG A 132 14.41 -6.75 6.56
N CYS A 133 14.17 -7.52 5.51
CA CYS A 133 13.46 -8.80 5.58
C CYS A 133 14.42 -10.01 5.60
N GLN A 134 15.64 -9.83 6.15
CA GLN A 134 16.63 -10.89 6.33
C GLN A 134 16.35 -11.73 7.57
#